data_AF-A0A843ENQ8-F1
#
_entry.id   AF-A0A843ENQ8-F1
#
_cell.length_a   1.000
_cell.length_b   1.000
_cell.length_c   1.000
_cell.angle_alpha   90.00
_cell.angle_beta   90.00
_cell.angle_gamma   90.00
#
_symmetry.space_group_name_H-M   'P 1'
#
loop_
_entity.id
_entity.type
_entity.pdbx_description
1 polymer ?
#
loop_
_entity_poly.entity_id
_entity_poly.type
_entity_poly.pdbx_seq_one_letter_code
_entity_poly.pdbx_strand_id
1 'polypeptide(L)'
;MIEEILKQYSTQKEGLSSAEANARLEKYGPNKLKEQKKNSPLKLFLSQFLDVLIFMLIIAAIASYMIGNHLDAIVILVVVIINSIIGFVQEYRAENAMEKLKSLVHTDAHVKRDNNLKRIP
;
A
#
# COMPACT_ATOMS: atom_id res chain seq x y z
N MET A 1 24.13 -4.69 -31.34
CA MET A 1 22.95 -4.35 -30.51
C MET A 1 22.44 -5.51 -29.65
N ILE A 2 21.87 -6.61 -30.19
CA ILE A 2 21.38 -7.73 -29.34
C ILE A 2 22.53 -8.50 -28.67
N GLU A 3 23.60 -8.79 -29.41
CA GLU A 3 24.77 -9.54 -28.90
C GLU A 3 25.52 -8.78 -27.80
N GLU A 4 25.56 -7.45 -27.88
CA GLU A 4 26.16 -6.60 -26.84
C GLU A 4 25.36 -6.65 -25.54
N ILE A 5 24.03 -6.65 -25.61
CA ILE A 5 23.16 -6.77 -24.42
C ILE A 5 23.30 -8.16 -23.80
N LEU A 6 23.31 -9.23 -24.61
CA LEU A 6 23.54 -10.59 -24.11
C LEU A 6 24.88 -10.70 -23.39
N LYS A 7 25.93 -10.08 -23.94
CA LYS A 7 27.25 -10.03 -23.32
C LYS A 7 27.27 -9.19 -22.04
N GLN A 8 26.60 -8.04 -22.03
CA GLN A 8 26.53 -7.15 -20.87
C GLN A 8 25.82 -7.79 -19.67
N TYR A 9 24.75 -8.55 -19.92
CA TYR A 9 23.99 -9.23 -18.85
C TYR A 9 24.43 -10.68 -18.63
N SER A 10 25.51 -11.12 -19.28
CA SER A 10 26.00 -12.50 -19.29
C SER A 10 24.87 -13.52 -19.48
N THR A 11 24.10 -13.37 -20.56
CA THR A 11 22.97 -14.25 -20.90
C THR A 11 23.14 -14.84 -22.30
N GLN A 12 22.38 -15.90 -22.60
CA GLN A 12 22.39 -16.57 -23.89
C GLN A 12 21.01 -16.53 -24.54
N LYS A 13 20.91 -16.78 -25.85
CA LYS A 13 19.61 -16.88 -26.57
C LYS A 13 18.75 -18.03 -26.07
N GLU A 14 19.39 -19.03 -25.48
CA GLU A 14 18.79 -20.22 -24.89
C GLU A 14 18.25 -19.96 -23.47
N GLY A 15 18.53 -18.78 -22.90
CA GLY A 15 18.15 -18.40 -21.55
C GLY A 15 19.26 -18.63 -20.52
N LEU A 16 18.92 -18.54 -19.24
CA LEU A 16 19.85 -18.77 -18.12
C LEU A 16 19.78 -20.21 -17.63
N SER A 17 20.88 -20.71 -17.04
CA SER A 17 20.81 -21.95 -16.26
C SER A 17 20.00 -21.74 -14.97
N SER A 18 19.37 -22.79 -14.46
CA SER A 18 18.68 -22.73 -13.15
C SER A 18 19.63 -22.34 -12.00
N ALA A 19 20.91 -22.75 -12.08
CA ALA A 19 21.93 -22.40 -11.10
C ALA A 19 22.24 -20.89 -11.11
N GLU A 20 22.48 -20.30 -12.28
CA GLU A 20 22.70 -18.84 -12.39
C GLU A 20 21.46 -18.03 -12.03
N ALA A 21 20.28 -18.52 -12.40
CA ALA A 21 19.03 -17.86 -12.03
C ALA A 21 18.87 -17.78 -10.50
N ASN A 22 19.19 -18.86 -9.77
CA ASN A 22 19.16 -18.86 -8.31
C ASN A 22 20.24 -17.97 -7.70
N ALA A 23 21.48 -18.02 -8.23
CA ALA A 23 22.56 -17.15 -7.77
C ALA A 23 22.21 -15.66 -7.96
N ARG A 24 21.54 -15.31 -9.07
CA ARG A 24 21.05 -13.94 -9.32
C ARG A 24 19.89 -13.60 -8.37
N LEU A 25 18.98 -14.54 -8.09
CA LEU A 25 17.89 -14.32 -7.15
C LEU A 25 18.41 -14.01 -5.74
N GLU A 26 19.46 -14.70 -5.28
CA GLU A 26 20.11 -14.42 -3.99
C GLU A 26 20.81 -13.06 -4.00
N LYS A 27 21.46 -12.69 -5.11
CA LYS A 27 22.19 -11.43 -5.24
C LYS A 27 21.29 -10.21 -5.35
N TYR A 28 20.22 -10.29 -6.14
CA TYR A 28 19.34 -9.16 -6.45
C TYR A 28 18.06 -9.15 -5.63
N GLY A 29 17.72 -10.27 -5.00
CA GLY A 29 16.46 -10.46 -4.30
C GLY A 29 15.30 -10.82 -5.24
N PRO A 30 14.14 -11.15 -4.67
CA PRO A 30 12.94 -11.44 -5.44
C PRO A 30 12.46 -10.19 -6.19
N ASN A 31 11.90 -10.40 -7.38
CA ASN A 31 11.25 -9.36 -8.16
C ASN A 31 9.88 -8.98 -7.55
N LYS A 32 9.91 -8.45 -6.33
CA LYS A 32 8.74 -7.98 -5.60
C LYS A 32 8.95 -6.53 -5.21
N LEU A 33 7.95 -5.70 -5.46
CA LEU A 33 7.92 -4.33 -4.94
C LEU A 33 7.85 -4.40 -3.41
N LYS A 34 8.63 -3.57 -2.72
CA LYS A 34 8.52 -3.43 -1.26
C LYS A 34 7.08 -3.07 -0.91
N GLU A 35 6.40 -3.95 -0.18
CA GLU A 35 5.09 -3.64 0.39
C GLU A 35 5.25 -2.47 1.36
N GLN A 36 4.49 -1.40 1.15
CA GLN A 36 4.35 -0.37 2.19
C GLN A 36 3.70 -1.04 3.40
N LYS A 37 4.27 -0.81 4.59
CA LYS A 37 3.71 -1.30 5.85
C LYS A 37 2.23 -0.92 5.89
N LYS A 38 1.35 -1.91 6.03
CA LYS A 38 -0.09 -1.69 6.25
C LYS A 38 -0.25 -0.64 7.33
N ASN A 39 -1.05 0.39 7.09
CA ASN A 39 -1.40 1.29 8.16
C ASN A 39 -2.20 0.47 9.19
N SER A 40 -1.77 0.51 10.45
CA SER A 40 -2.53 -0.15 11.52
C SER A 40 -3.93 0.48 11.55
N PRO A 41 -5.02 -0.30 11.75
CA PRO A 41 -6.38 0.25 11.86
C PRO A 41 -6.48 1.39 12.88
N LEU A 42 -5.73 1.29 13.99
CA LEU A 42 -5.60 2.37 14.97
C LEU A 42 -4.96 3.64 14.39
N LYS A 43 -3.91 3.48 13.58
CA LYS A 43 -3.24 4.60 12.92
C LYS A 43 -4.16 5.29 11.90
N LEU A 44 -4.95 4.51 11.17
CA LEU A 44 -5.95 5.00 10.22
C LEU A 44 -7.07 5.79 10.91
N PHE A 45 -7.47 5.34 12.10
CA PHE A 45 -8.45 6.04 12.91
C PHE A 45 -7.87 7.34 13.49
N LEU A 46 -6.65 7.29 14.05
CA LEU A 46 -5.97 8.47 14.60
C LEU A 46 -5.68 9.52 13.52
N SER A 47 -5.40 9.13 12.27
CA SER A 47 -5.20 10.09 11.18
C SER A 47 -6.44 10.92 10.86
N GLN A 48 -7.65 10.44 11.15
CA GLN A 48 -8.87 11.22 10.97
C GLN A 48 -8.91 12.42 11.94
N PHE A 49 -8.36 12.28 13.15
CA PHE A 49 -8.32 13.40 14.12
C PHE A 49 -7.25 14.45 13.77
N LEU A 50 -6.28 14.09 12.93
CA LEU A 50 -5.26 14.99 12.41
C LEU A 50 -5.68 15.70 11.11
N ASP A 51 -6.87 15.38 10.58
CA ASP A 51 -7.45 16.16 9.50
C ASP A 51 -7.71 17.59 9.99
N VAL A 52 -7.21 18.56 9.24
CA VAL A 52 -7.28 20.00 9.57
C VAL A 52 -8.72 20.43 9.87
N LEU A 53 -9.70 19.89 9.15
CA LEU A 53 -11.11 20.23 9.34
C LEU A 53 -11.68 19.62 10.64
N ILE A 54 -11.37 18.37 10.94
CA ILE A 54 -11.79 17.72 12.20
C ILE A 54 -11.13 18.40 13.40
N PHE A 55 -9.84 18.74 13.28
CA PHE A 55 -9.12 19.47 14.32
C PHE A 55 -9.76 20.83 14.61
N MET A 56 -10.17 21.57 13.58
CA MET A 56 -10.93 22.83 13.75
C MET A 56 -12.27 22.62 14.46
N LEU A 57 -13.00 21.54 14.14
CA LEU A 57 -14.26 21.22 14.82
C LEU A 57 -14.07 20.86 16.29
N ILE A 58 -12.99 20.15 16.62
CA ILE A 58 -12.66 19.85 18.02
C ILE A 58 -12.36 21.15 18.79
N ILE A 59 -11.60 22.07 18.20
CA ILE A 59 -11.35 23.40 18.80
C ILE A 59 -12.69 24.15 19.00
N ALA A 60 -13.58 24.14 18.01
CA ALA A 60 -14.89 24.78 18.11
C ALA A 60 -15.76 24.16 19.21
N ALA A 61 -15.75 22.82 19.36
CA ALA A 61 -16.46 22.13 20.43
C ALA A 61 -15.94 22.53 21.82
N ILE A 62 -14.62 22.61 21.99
CA ILE A 62 -13.99 23.05 23.25
C ILE A 62 -14.35 24.50 23.55
N ALA A 63 -14.26 25.40 22.56
CA ALA A 63 -14.62 26.81 22.72
C ALA A 63 -16.10 26.97 23.11
N SER A 64 -17.00 26.24 22.46
CA SER A 64 -18.44 26.26 22.77
C SER A 64 -18.75 25.76 24.18
N TYR A 65 -18.06 24.69 24.61
CA TYR A 65 -18.16 24.18 25.97
C TYR A 65 -17.70 25.21 27.01
N MET A 66 -16.60 25.93 26.75
CA MET A 66 -16.09 26.99 27.64
C MET A 66 -17.05 28.19 27.75
N ILE A 67 -17.83 28.47 26.71
CA ILE A 67 -18.84 29.54 26.70
C ILE A 67 -20.12 29.11 27.48
N GLY A 68 -20.25 27.84 27.85
CA GLY A 68 -21.40 27.30 28.56
C GLY A 68 -22.49 26.72 27.64
N ASN A 69 -22.27 26.71 26.32
CA ASN A 69 -23.18 26.13 25.35
C ASN A 69 -22.94 24.62 25.19
N HIS A 70 -23.36 23.86 26.20
CA HIS A 70 -23.15 22.41 26.22
C HIS A 70 -23.88 21.68 25.08
N LEU A 71 -25.06 22.15 24.66
CA LEU A 71 -25.80 21.56 23.54
C LEU A 71 -25.02 21.64 22.23
N ASP A 72 -24.50 22.83 21.90
CA ASP A 72 -23.71 23.04 20.68
C ASP A 72 -22.43 22.20 20.69
N ALA A 73 -21.73 22.15 21.82
CA ALA A 73 -20.53 21.32 21.98
C ALA A 73 -20.83 19.82 21.75
N ILE A 74 -21.94 19.31 22.30
CA ILE A 74 -22.37 17.91 22.11
C ILE A 74 -22.71 17.64 20.64
N VAL A 75 -23.44 18.54 19.97
CA VAL A 75 -23.79 18.39 18.55
C VAL A 75 -22.54 18.30 17.69
N ILE A 76 -21.57 19.20 17.90
CA ILE A 76 -20.30 19.18 17.16
C ILE A 76 -19.55 17.88 17.41
N LEU A 77 -19.48 17.41 18.66
CA LEU A 77 -18.79 16.17 19.01
C LEU A 77 -19.42 14.95 18.32
N VAL A 78 -20.76 14.87 18.28
CA VAL A 78 -21.48 13.80 17.58
C VAL A 78 -21.17 13.81 16.09
N VAL A 79 -21.18 14.98 15.46
CA VAL A 79 -20.82 15.11 14.03
C VAL A 79 -19.40 14.66 13.77
N VAL A 80 -18.44 15.05 14.61
CA VAL A 80 -17.04 14.61 14.51
C VAL A 80 -16.93 13.09 14.61
N ILE A 81 -17.57 12.47 15.60
CA ILE A 81 -17.54 11.01 15.78
C ILE A 81 -18.10 10.29 14.55
N ILE A 82 -19.26 10.75 14.04
CA ILE A 82 -19.88 10.16 12.84
C ILE A 82 -18.94 10.28 11.64
N ASN A 83 -18.38 11.47 11.41
CA ASN A 83 -17.45 11.70 10.30
C ASN A 83 -16.17 10.86 10.43
N SER A 84 -15.60 10.73 11.63
CA SER A 84 -14.43 9.88 11.86
C SER A 84 -14.71 8.40 11.58
N ILE A 85 -15.89 7.90 11.96
CA ILE A 85 -16.30 6.52 11.66
C ILE A 85 -16.47 6.32 10.15
N ILE A 86 -17.20 7.22 9.48
CA ILE A 86 -17.41 7.16 8.03
C ILE A 86 -16.07 7.23 7.30
N GLY A 87 -15.21 8.19 7.66
CA GLY A 87 -13.87 8.36 7.08
C GLY A 87 -13.00 7.13 7.29
N PHE A 88 -12.98 6.56 8.50
CA PHE A 88 -12.27 5.31 8.78
C PHE A 88 -12.76 4.16 7.89
N VAL A 89 -14.08 3.98 7.76
CA VAL A 89 -14.65 2.90 6.92
C VAL A 89 -14.34 3.13 5.44
N GLN A 90 -14.40 4.36 4.96
CA GLN A 90 -14.07 4.70 3.57
C GLN A 90 -12.60 4.41 3.27
N GLU A 91 -11.69 4.88 4.12
CA GLU A 91 -10.26 4.66 3.97
C GLU A 91 -9.89 3.18 4.07
N TYR A 92 -10.45 2.46 5.04
CA TYR A 92 -10.23 1.03 5.20
C TYR A 92 -10.72 0.23 3.98
N ARG A 93 -11.85 0.63 3.37
CA ARG A 93 -12.34 0.03 2.13
C ARG A 93 -11.43 0.35 0.95
N ALA A 94 -10.90 1.56 0.86
CA ALA A 94 -9.99 1.98 -0.20
C ALA A 94 -8.66 1.20 -0.14
N GLU A 95 -8.05 1.08 1.05
CA GLU A 95 -6.83 0.29 1.24
C GLU A 95 -7.05 -1.19 0.85
N ASN A 96 -8.16 -1.79 1.31
CA ASN A 96 -8.50 -3.17 0.96
C ASN A 96 -8.75 -3.37 -0.54
N ALA A 97 -9.38 -2.40 -1.20
CA ALA A 97 -9.60 -2.46 -2.65
C ALA A 97 -8.26 -2.43 -3.39
N MET A 98 -7.33 -1.58 -2.96
CA MET A 98 -5.97 -1.51 -3.52
C MET A 98 -5.19 -2.80 -3.27
N GLU A 99 -5.32 -3.42 -2.10
CA GLU A 99 -4.69 -4.71 -1.80
C GLU A 99 -5.22 -5.81 -2.73
N LYS A 100 -6.54 -5.87 -2.95
CA LYS A 100 -7.14 -6.82 -3.90
C LYS A 100 -6.65 -6.58 -5.32
N LEU A 101 -6.61 -5.32 -5.78
CA LEU A 101 -6.07 -5.00 -7.11
C LEU A 101 -4.62 -5.46 -7.27
N LYS A 102 -3.76 -5.22 -6.26
CA LYS A 102 -2.38 -5.74 -6.25
C LYS A 102 -2.34 -7.27 -6.34
N SER A 103 -3.23 -7.97 -5.64
CA SER A 103 -3.28 -9.43 -5.66
C SER A 103 -3.74 -10.02 -7.01
N LEU A 104 -4.56 -9.29 -7.77
CA LEU A 104 -4.95 -9.68 -9.12
C LEU A 104 -3.81 -9.58 -10.12
N VAL A 105 -2.78 -8.77 -9.83
CA VAL A 105 -1.54 -8.75 -10.58
C VAL A 105 -0.64 -9.91 -10.13
N HIS A 106 -1.12 -11.14 -10.30
CA HIS A 106 -0.27 -12.33 -10.24
C HIS A 106 0.56 -12.37 -11.53
N THR A 107 1.73 -11.73 -11.48
CA THR A 107 2.64 -11.61 -12.62
C THR A 107 3.45 -12.89 -12.78
N ASP A 108 2.80 -13.97 -13.19
CA ASP A 108 3.57 -15.13 -13.66
C ASP A 108 4.33 -14.72 -14.93
N ALA A 109 5.66 -14.82 -14.88
CA ALA A 109 6.52 -14.52 -15.99
C ALA A 109 6.85 -15.78 -16.79
N HIS A 110 6.77 -15.67 -18.12
CA HIS A 110 7.32 -16.69 -19.02
C HIS A 110 8.81 -16.41 -19.21
N VAL A 111 9.64 -17.34 -18.78
CA VAL A 111 11.10 -17.24 -18.87
C VAL A 111 11.67 -18.43 -19.61
N LYS A 112 12.78 -18.24 -20.31
CA LYS A 112 13.56 -19.34 -20.88
C LYS A 112 14.70 -19.68 -19.91
N ARG A 113 14.72 -20.91 -19.39
CA ARG A 113 15.76 -21.43 -18.49
C ARG A 113 16.09 -22.87 -18.84
N ASP A 114 17.37 -23.22 -18.80
CA ASP A 114 17.87 -24.54 -19.22
C ASP A 114 17.37 -24.92 -20.64
N ASN A 115 17.36 -23.95 -21.56
CA ASN A 115 16.80 -24.04 -22.92
C ASN A 115 15.30 -24.38 -23.01
N ASN A 116 14.56 -24.31 -21.90
CA ASN A 116 13.13 -24.60 -21.83
C ASN A 116 12.32 -23.38 -21.42
N LEU A 117 11.13 -23.20 -21.99
CA LEU A 117 10.16 -22.19 -21.54
C LEU A 117 9.50 -22.66 -20.24
N LYS A 118 9.60 -21.86 -19.19
CA LYS A 118 9.02 -22.12 -17.86
C LYS A 118 8.20 -20.92 -17.41
N ARG A 119 7.11 -21.17 -16.70
CA ARG A 119 6.28 -20.16 -16.04
C ARG A 119 6.67 -20.09 -14.57
N ILE A 120 7.04 -18.91 -14.09
CA ILE A 120 7.49 -18.66 -12.72
C ILE A 120 6.73 -17.47 -12.12
N PRO A 121 6.53 -17.44 -10.79
CA PRO A 121 5.88 -16.31 -10.12
C PRO A 121 6.74 -15.05 -10.06
#